data_AF-A0A9E1NZC7-F1
#
_entry.id   AF-A0A9E1NZC7-F1
#
_cell.length_a   1.000
_cell.length_b   1.000
_cell.length_c   1.000
_cell.angle_alpha   90.00
_cell.angle_beta   90.00
_cell.angle_gamma   90.00
#
_symmetry.space_group_name_H-M   'P 1'
#
loop_
_entity.id
_entity.type
_entity.pdbx_description
1 polymer ?
#
loop_
_entity_poly.entity_id
_entity_poly.type
_entity_poly.pdbx_seq_one_letter_code
_entity_poly.pdbx_strand_id
1 'polypeptide(L)'
;MNQTHDDASVHHTRGDPLECYGEWSAQAQGASLLLVDFTLEQYWLPGAPSIELTALYCRDGKRTGVSVTDRQLNKLDMTPVSLYYHWAGEHAFTVVFLGDPLPLCPQQVAKPWGQEIWYTGVESRAVCGLGDASGMSPIPWVQAVMPGQAVGQPGQPLV
;
A
#
# COMPACT_ATOMS: atom_id res chain seq x y z
N MET A 1 -34.10 10.55 19.63
CA MET A 1 -32.78 9.89 19.75
C MET A 1 -32.31 9.67 18.33
N ASN A 2 -31.69 10.69 17.73
CA ASN A 2 -31.31 10.68 16.32
C ASN A 2 -30.05 9.86 16.17
N GLN A 3 -30.16 8.67 15.59
CA GLN A 3 -29.01 7.93 15.07
C GLN A 3 -28.56 8.65 13.81
N THR A 4 -27.50 9.45 13.91
CA THR A 4 -26.67 9.82 12.76
C THR A 4 -26.17 8.52 12.15
N HIS A 5 -26.70 8.15 10.98
CA HIS A 5 -26.04 7.18 10.11
C HIS A 5 -24.70 7.81 9.73
N ASP A 6 -23.62 7.34 10.35
CA ASP A 6 -22.26 7.57 9.85
C ASP A 6 -22.23 6.90 8.47
N ASP A 7 -22.20 7.74 7.44
CA ASP A 7 -22.24 7.34 6.04
C ASP A 7 -20.87 6.77 5.67
N ALA A 8 -20.65 5.52 6.07
CA ALA A 8 -19.38 4.83 5.85
C ALA A 8 -19.23 4.52 4.36
N SER A 9 -18.42 5.30 3.66
CA SER A 9 -18.33 5.28 2.21
C SER A 9 -17.10 4.55 1.69
N VAL A 10 -17.28 3.79 0.61
CA VAL A 10 -16.21 3.22 -0.20
C VAL A 10 -16.15 4.01 -1.51
N HIS A 11 -15.02 4.65 -1.78
CA HIS A 11 -14.75 5.42 -2.99
C HIS A 11 -13.77 4.65 -3.87
N HIS A 12 -14.01 4.61 -5.17
CA HIS A 12 -13.11 3.97 -6.13
C HIS A 12 -12.87 4.91 -7.30
N THR A 13 -11.60 5.11 -7.65
CA THR A 13 -11.16 5.97 -8.74
C THR A 13 -9.92 5.39 -9.43
N ARG A 14 -9.45 6.05 -10.49
CA ARG A 14 -8.22 5.72 -11.22
C ARG A 14 -7.40 6.99 -11.42
N GLY A 15 -6.09 6.93 -11.18
CA GLY A 15 -5.22 8.09 -11.34
C GLY A 15 -3.94 7.99 -10.51
N ASP A 16 -3.30 9.13 -10.25
CA ASP A 16 -2.18 9.19 -9.30
C ASP A 16 -2.69 8.93 -7.87
N PRO A 17 -2.15 7.93 -7.14
CA PRO A 17 -2.62 7.59 -5.79
C PRO A 17 -2.52 8.74 -4.79
N LEU A 18 -1.47 9.56 -4.87
CA LEU A 18 -1.20 10.62 -3.90
C LEU A 18 -2.10 11.83 -4.14
N GLU A 19 -2.34 12.20 -5.40
CA GLU A 19 -3.31 13.23 -5.77
C GLU A 19 -4.72 12.84 -5.32
N CYS A 20 -5.16 11.61 -5.67
CA CYS A 20 -6.47 11.10 -5.27
C CYS A 20 -6.64 11.03 -3.75
N TYR A 21 -5.59 10.60 -3.02
CA TYR A 21 -5.58 10.61 -1.56
C TYR A 21 -5.70 12.04 -1.01
N GLY A 22 -4.99 13.01 -1.57
CA GLY A 22 -5.06 14.41 -1.16
C GLY A 22 -6.47 14.98 -1.25
N GLU A 23 -7.14 14.76 -2.38
CA GLU A 23 -8.53 15.19 -2.59
C GLU A 23 -9.51 14.50 -1.65
N TRP A 24 -9.40 13.17 -1.54
CA TRP A 24 -10.29 12.36 -0.70
C TRP A 24 -10.10 12.69 0.78
N SER A 25 -8.86 12.77 1.27
CA SER A 25 -8.57 12.99 2.69
C SER A 25 -9.06 14.35 3.21
N ALA A 26 -9.12 15.37 2.33
CA ALA A 26 -9.68 16.68 2.64
C ALA A 26 -11.20 16.67 2.82
N GLN A 27 -11.90 15.72 2.20
CA GLN A 27 -13.37 15.64 2.20
C GLN A 27 -13.91 14.50 3.08
N ALA A 28 -13.11 13.47 3.30
CA ALA A 28 -13.51 12.27 4.02
C ALA A 28 -13.87 12.58 5.48
N GLN A 29 -15.04 12.11 5.90
CA GLN A 29 -15.55 12.18 7.27
C GLN A 29 -15.77 10.77 7.79
N GLY A 30 -15.53 10.55 9.09
CA GLY A 30 -15.76 9.25 9.73
C GLY A 30 -14.94 8.11 9.13
N ALA A 31 -15.51 6.90 9.20
CA ALA A 31 -14.91 5.68 8.69
C ALA A 31 -15.14 5.56 7.17
N SER A 32 -14.07 5.50 6.39
CA SER A 32 -14.15 5.50 4.92
C SER A 32 -12.96 4.77 4.29
N LEU A 33 -13.14 4.34 3.04
CA LEU A 33 -12.13 3.62 2.26
C LEU A 33 -12.04 4.22 0.86
N LEU A 34 -10.83 4.54 0.42
CA LEU A 34 -10.52 4.91 -0.96
C LEU A 34 -9.73 3.80 -1.63
N LEU A 35 -10.15 3.42 -2.84
CA LEU A 35 -9.41 2.58 -3.78
C LEU A 35 -8.97 3.42 -4.96
N VAL A 36 -7.70 3.33 -5.34
CA VAL A 36 -7.15 4.03 -6.52
C VAL A 36 -6.42 3.03 -7.40
N ASP A 37 -6.97 2.76 -8.58
CA ASP A 37 -6.27 1.97 -9.59
C ASP A 37 -5.22 2.83 -10.30
N PHE A 38 -4.02 2.29 -10.45
CA PHE A 38 -2.90 2.99 -11.09
C PHE A 38 -1.93 2.00 -11.74
N THR A 39 -1.03 2.54 -12.55
CA THR A 39 0.01 1.77 -13.23
C THR A 39 1.37 2.18 -12.66
N LEU A 40 2.23 1.21 -12.34
CA LEU A 40 3.60 1.44 -11.89
C LEU A 40 4.59 0.83 -12.88
N GLU A 41 5.59 1.59 -13.30
CA GLU A 41 6.74 1.05 -14.03
C GLU A 41 7.68 0.32 -13.06
N GLN A 42 7.97 -0.95 -13.37
CA GLN A 42 8.90 -1.75 -12.58
C GLN A 42 10.35 -1.43 -12.98
N TYR A 43 10.81 -0.22 -12.65
CA TYR A 43 12.11 0.34 -13.05
C TYR A 43 13.32 -0.53 -12.67
N TRP A 44 13.16 -1.45 -11.71
CA TRP A 44 14.20 -2.38 -11.27
C TRP A 44 14.32 -3.63 -12.16
N LEU A 45 13.41 -3.83 -13.10
CA LEU A 45 13.42 -4.91 -14.06
C LEU A 45 13.92 -4.43 -15.44
N PRO A 46 14.61 -5.29 -16.22
CA PRO A 46 15.00 -4.97 -17.59
C PRO A 46 13.79 -4.57 -18.44
N GLY A 47 13.89 -3.43 -19.12
CA GLY A 47 12.81 -2.91 -19.97
C GLY A 47 11.65 -2.24 -19.22
N ALA A 48 11.74 -2.12 -17.89
CA ALA A 48 10.77 -1.40 -17.04
C ALA A 48 9.29 -1.73 -17.34
N PRO A 49 8.89 -3.02 -17.33
CA PRO A 49 7.51 -3.39 -17.61
C PRO A 49 6.55 -2.76 -16.60
N SER A 50 5.38 -2.33 -17.08
CA SER A 50 4.33 -1.78 -16.24
C SER A 50 3.53 -2.88 -15.52
N ILE A 51 3.04 -2.57 -14.31
CA ILE A 51 2.10 -3.40 -13.55
C ILE A 51 0.90 -2.55 -13.13
N GLU A 52 -0.30 -3.13 -13.19
CA GLU A 52 -1.52 -2.52 -12.63
C GLU A 52 -1.60 -2.83 -11.14
N LEU A 53 -1.85 -1.80 -10.34
CA LEU A 53 -1.94 -1.88 -8.88
C LEU A 53 -3.17 -1.10 -8.40
N THR A 54 -3.64 -1.46 -7.21
CA THR A 54 -4.67 -0.71 -6.48
C THR A 54 -4.08 -0.24 -5.16
N ALA A 55 -4.06 1.08 -4.96
CA ALA A 55 -3.78 1.69 -3.67
C ALA A 55 -5.06 1.68 -2.82
N LEU A 56 -4.93 1.37 -1.53
CA LEU A 56 -6.02 1.41 -0.57
C LEU A 56 -5.67 2.40 0.55
N TYR A 57 -6.58 3.33 0.84
CA TYR A 57 -6.48 4.26 1.96
C TYR A 57 -7.70 4.09 2.85
N CYS A 58 -7.51 3.56 4.06
CA CYS A 58 -8.58 3.30 5.01
C CYS A 58 -8.49 4.26 6.19
N ARG A 59 -9.54 5.03 6.44
CA ARG A 59 -9.65 5.89 7.63
C ARG A 59 -10.58 5.24 8.64
N ASP A 60 -10.10 5.01 9.86
CA ASP A 60 -10.89 4.46 10.98
C ASP A 60 -11.41 5.53 11.96
N GLY A 61 -11.25 6.81 11.59
CA GLY A 61 -11.58 7.99 12.40
C GLY A 61 -10.40 8.58 13.17
N LYS A 62 -9.33 7.82 13.44
CA LYS A 62 -8.12 8.32 14.13
C LYS A 62 -6.85 8.19 13.30
N ARG A 63 -6.72 7.10 12.55
CA ARG A 63 -5.55 6.80 11.74
C ARG A 63 -5.98 6.51 10.31
N THR A 64 -5.01 6.67 9.42
CA THR A 64 -5.12 6.27 8.02
C THR A 64 -4.20 5.07 7.80
N GLY A 65 -4.79 3.92 7.49
CA GLY A 65 -4.09 2.77 6.96
C GLY A 65 -3.85 2.94 5.46
N VAL A 66 -2.69 2.50 5.00
CA VAL A 66 -2.29 2.47 3.59
C VAL A 66 -1.88 1.05 3.23
N SER A 67 -2.36 0.59 2.08
CA SER A 67 -1.97 -0.68 1.47
C SER A 67 -1.89 -0.54 -0.04
N VAL A 68 -1.22 -1.49 -0.67
CA VAL A 68 -1.12 -1.60 -2.13
C VAL A 68 -1.07 -3.05 -2.53
N THR A 69 -1.79 -3.39 -3.61
CA THR A 69 -1.92 -4.75 -4.09
C THR A 69 -2.08 -4.81 -5.61
N ASP A 70 -1.69 -5.93 -6.20
CA ASP A 70 -1.99 -6.31 -7.58
C ASP A 70 -3.21 -7.26 -7.68
N ARG A 71 -3.86 -7.55 -6.55
CA ARG A 71 -5.00 -8.48 -6.47
C ARG A 71 -6.31 -7.80 -6.84
N GLN A 72 -7.20 -8.57 -7.45
CA GLN A 72 -8.58 -8.15 -7.67
C GLN A 72 -9.36 -8.19 -6.36
N LEU A 73 -9.97 -7.06 -6.01
CA LEU A 73 -10.70 -6.88 -4.76
C LEU A 73 -12.20 -7.05 -5.01
N ASN A 74 -12.78 -8.11 -4.44
CA ASN A 74 -14.20 -8.39 -4.59
C ASN A 74 -15.03 -7.48 -3.68
N LYS A 75 -16.07 -6.85 -4.22
CA LYS A 75 -17.02 -6.08 -3.43
C LYS A 75 -17.81 -7.00 -2.51
N LEU A 76 -17.74 -6.75 -1.21
CA LEU A 76 -18.51 -7.44 -0.18
C LEU A 76 -19.37 -6.45 0.59
N ASP A 77 -20.48 -6.94 1.15
CA ASP A 77 -21.36 -6.15 2.01
C ASP A 77 -20.80 -6.09 3.43
N MET A 78 -19.86 -5.16 3.63
CA MET A 78 -19.13 -4.93 4.88
C MET A 78 -18.89 -3.44 5.06
N THR A 79 -18.64 -3.02 6.31
CA THR A 79 -18.18 -1.65 6.57
C THR A 79 -16.82 -1.41 5.87
N PRO A 80 -16.49 -0.17 5.47
CA PRO A 80 -15.22 0.14 4.81
C PRO A 80 -13.99 -0.39 5.56
N VAL A 81 -13.97 -0.24 6.88
CA VAL A 81 -12.87 -0.69 7.73
C VAL A 81 -12.79 -2.22 7.77
N SER A 82 -13.93 -2.90 7.95
CA SER A 82 -13.95 -4.37 7.94
C SER A 82 -13.54 -4.93 6.58
N LEU A 83 -13.97 -4.29 5.49
CA LEU A 83 -13.64 -4.66 4.12
C LEU A 83 -12.13 -4.54 3.86
N TYR A 84 -11.52 -3.45 4.31
CA TYR A 84 -10.08 -3.22 4.19
C TYR A 84 -9.26 -4.32 4.88
N TYR A 85 -9.56 -4.64 6.14
CA TYR A 85 -8.84 -5.71 6.85
C TYR A 85 -9.16 -7.11 6.34
N HIS A 86 -10.38 -7.32 5.82
CA HIS A 86 -10.73 -8.59 5.17
C HIS A 86 -9.84 -8.84 3.96
N TRP A 87 -9.73 -7.88 3.05
CA TRP A 87 -8.85 -8.00 1.88
C TRP A 87 -7.38 -8.11 2.26
N ALA A 88 -6.91 -7.36 3.27
CA ALA A 88 -5.54 -7.47 3.74
C ALA A 88 -5.21 -8.89 4.22
N GLY A 89 -6.12 -9.51 4.97
CA GLY A 89 -5.97 -10.91 5.42
C GLY A 89 -6.11 -11.92 4.28
N GLU A 90 -7.06 -11.73 3.37
CA GLU A 90 -7.31 -12.63 2.25
C GLU A 90 -6.15 -12.67 1.25
N HIS A 91 -5.52 -11.52 1.01
CA HIS A 91 -4.50 -11.34 -0.01
C HIS A 91 -3.08 -11.18 0.53
N ALA A 92 -2.91 -11.18 1.86
CA ALA A 92 -1.63 -11.09 2.56
C ALA A 92 -0.77 -9.88 2.11
N PHE A 93 -1.40 -8.73 1.88
CA PHE A 93 -0.67 -7.47 1.65
C PHE A 93 -0.49 -6.71 2.97
N THR A 94 0.52 -5.83 3.02
CA THR A 94 0.83 -5.09 4.25
C THR A 94 -0.21 -4.02 4.56
N VAL A 95 -0.51 -3.83 5.85
CA VAL A 95 -1.25 -2.68 6.37
C VAL A 95 -0.28 -1.81 7.16
N VAL A 96 0.01 -0.63 6.64
CA VAL A 96 0.87 0.36 7.31
C VAL A 96 0.04 1.57 7.70
N PHE A 97 0.37 2.22 8.81
CA PHE A 97 -0.34 3.42 9.25
C PHE A 97 0.54 4.65 9.08
N LEU A 98 -0.07 5.76 8.65
CA LEU A 98 0.63 7.03 8.54
C LEU A 98 1.18 7.46 9.91
N GLY A 99 2.48 7.76 9.96
CA GLY A 99 3.17 8.20 11.17
C GLY A 99 3.73 7.06 12.03
N ASP A 100 3.39 5.80 11.74
CA ASP A 100 3.94 4.65 12.45
C ASP A 100 5.26 4.18 11.79
N PRO A 101 6.20 3.59 12.56
CA PRO A 101 7.38 2.94 11.99
C PRO A 101 7.00 1.82 11.01
N LEU A 102 7.72 1.73 9.89
CA LEU A 102 7.46 0.77 8.83
C LEU A 102 8.36 -0.47 9.00
N PRO A 103 7.81 -1.66 9.28
CA PRO A 103 8.61 -2.87 9.46
C PRO A 103 9.21 -3.33 8.12
N LEU A 104 10.54 -3.50 8.08
CA LEU A 104 11.25 -3.99 6.89
C LEU A 104 11.20 -5.52 6.81
N CYS A 105 10.93 -6.03 5.62
CA CYS A 105 11.05 -7.45 5.28
C CYS A 105 12.30 -7.67 4.43
N PRO A 106 13.43 -8.10 5.03
CA PRO A 106 14.69 -8.26 4.31
C PRO A 106 14.63 -9.45 3.34
N GLN A 107 15.48 -9.40 2.30
CA GLN A 107 15.65 -10.48 1.32
C GLN A 107 17.03 -11.12 1.47
N GLN A 108 17.09 -12.44 1.32
CA GLN A 108 18.35 -13.18 1.27
C GLN A 108 18.73 -13.44 -0.18
N VAL A 109 19.84 -12.85 -0.63
CA VAL A 109 20.30 -12.97 -2.01
C VAL A 109 21.51 -13.90 -2.05
N ALA A 110 21.34 -15.07 -2.67
CA ALA A 110 22.39 -16.09 -2.78
C ALA A 110 23.58 -15.58 -3.62
N LYS A 111 24.79 -15.96 -3.20
CA LYS A 111 26.06 -15.67 -3.88
C LYS A 111 26.93 -16.92 -3.91
N PRO A 112 27.89 -17.03 -4.84
CA PRO A 112 28.85 -18.13 -4.86
C PRO A 112 29.68 -18.28 -3.56
N TRP A 113 29.76 -17.22 -2.76
CA TRP A 113 30.50 -17.15 -1.50
C TRP A 113 29.60 -17.10 -0.26
N GLY A 114 28.30 -17.40 -0.38
CA GLY A 114 27.34 -17.38 0.74
C GLY A 114 26.06 -16.63 0.39
N GLN A 115 25.68 -15.67 1.23
CA GLN A 115 24.47 -14.86 1.01
C GLN A 115 24.67 -13.42 1.47
N GLU A 116 23.98 -12.50 0.80
CA GLU A 116 23.77 -11.13 1.27
C GLU A 116 22.36 -11.03 1.89
N ILE A 117 22.21 -10.22 2.93
CA ILE A 117 20.91 -9.86 3.51
C ILE A 117 20.65 -8.41 3.15
N TRP A 118 19.63 -8.17 2.35
CA TRP A 118 19.22 -6.83 1.94
C TRP A 118 18.03 -6.39 2.75
N TYR A 119 18.07 -5.17 3.28
CA TYR A 119 16.95 -4.57 4.03
C TYR A 119 16.12 -3.60 3.18
N THR A 120 16.74 -2.99 2.18
CA THR A 120 16.11 -1.95 1.34
C THR A 120 16.42 -2.13 -0.17
N GLY A 121 17.03 -3.26 -0.54
CA GLY A 121 17.46 -3.50 -1.91
C GLY A 121 16.28 -3.66 -2.87
N VAL A 122 16.32 -2.95 -3.99
CA VAL A 122 15.32 -3.05 -5.07
C VAL A 122 16.07 -3.24 -6.38
N GLU A 123 16.24 -4.50 -6.77
CA GLU A 123 16.91 -4.88 -8.01
C GLU A 123 16.20 -6.05 -8.68
N SER A 124 16.54 -6.33 -9.94
CA SER A 124 16.03 -7.50 -10.67
C SER A 124 16.26 -8.85 -9.99
N ARG A 125 17.28 -8.94 -9.12
CA ARG A 125 17.61 -10.17 -8.37
C ARG A 125 16.71 -10.41 -7.18
N ALA A 126 16.29 -9.34 -6.51
CA ALA A 126 15.45 -9.38 -5.32
C ALA A 126 14.92 -7.97 -5.00
N VAL A 127 13.70 -7.93 -4.48
CA VAL A 127 13.05 -6.69 -4.02
C VAL A 127 12.66 -6.86 -2.56
N CYS A 128 13.22 -6.01 -1.71
CA CYS A 128 12.84 -5.90 -0.31
C CYS A 128 11.41 -5.36 -0.18
N GLY A 129 10.77 -5.72 0.94
CA GLY A 129 9.39 -5.37 1.20
C GLY A 129 9.20 -4.64 2.52
N LEU A 130 7.99 -4.17 2.73
CA LEU A 130 7.47 -3.70 4.01
C LEU A 130 6.34 -4.61 4.46
N GLY A 131 6.31 -4.90 5.76
CA GLY A 131 5.25 -5.67 6.37
C GLY A 131 5.71 -6.59 7.49
N ASP A 132 4.81 -7.50 7.88
CA ASP A 132 4.99 -8.39 9.01
C ASP A 132 4.57 -9.82 8.65
N ALA A 133 4.38 -10.66 9.67
CA ALA A 133 3.97 -12.06 9.48
C ALA A 133 2.62 -12.22 8.77
N SER A 134 1.79 -11.18 8.73
CA SER A 134 0.45 -11.18 8.13
C SER A 134 0.46 -10.85 6.64
N GLY A 135 1.52 -10.20 6.16
CA GLY A 135 1.61 -9.78 4.77
C GLY A 135 2.76 -8.84 4.48
N MET A 136 3.12 -8.75 3.20
CA MET A 136 4.23 -7.93 2.72
C MET A 136 3.89 -7.28 1.38
N SER A 137 4.30 -6.04 1.21
CA SER A 137 4.24 -5.34 -0.08
C SER A 137 5.65 -4.87 -0.49
N PRO A 138 6.03 -4.95 -1.77
CA PRO A 138 7.32 -4.46 -2.25
C PRO A 138 7.54 -2.99 -1.91
N ILE A 139 8.77 -2.61 -1.52
CA ILE A 139 9.11 -1.21 -1.19
C ILE A 139 8.67 -0.24 -2.30
N PRO A 140 8.94 -0.48 -3.59
CA PRO A 140 8.54 0.45 -4.65
C PRO A 140 7.03 0.66 -4.76
N TRP A 141 6.24 -0.36 -4.43
CA TRP A 141 4.78 -0.24 -4.44
C TRP A 141 4.33 0.65 -3.30
N VAL A 142 4.88 0.47 -2.09
CA VAL A 142 4.55 1.32 -0.94
C VAL A 142 5.02 2.76 -1.16
N GLN A 143 6.20 2.96 -1.76
CA GLN A 143 6.69 4.28 -2.16
C GLN A 143 5.72 5.01 -3.09
N ALA A 144 5.08 4.29 -4.02
CA ALA A 144 4.17 4.89 -4.99
C ALA A 144 2.85 5.37 -4.36
N VAL A 145 2.48 4.84 -3.19
CA VAL A 145 1.19 5.13 -2.55
C VAL A 145 1.32 5.88 -1.22
N MET A 146 2.52 5.98 -0.64
CA MET A 146 2.70 6.57 0.69
C MET A 146 2.61 8.11 0.66
N PRO A 147 1.63 8.72 1.35
CA PRO A 147 1.54 10.16 1.50
C PRO A 147 2.76 10.76 2.19
N GLY A 148 3.13 11.99 1.78
CA GLY A 148 4.22 12.75 2.38
C GLY A 148 5.62 12.17 2.13
N GLN A 149 5.77 11.20 1.22
CA GLN A 149 7.05 10.55 0.89
C GLN A 149 7.76 9.93 2.11
N ALA A 150 7.01 9.41 3.07
CA ALA A 150 7.59 8.78 4.27
C ALA A 150 8.48 7.56 3.97
N VAL A 151 8.41 7.02 2.75
CA VAL A 151 9.26 5.91 2.24
C VAL A 151 10.18 6.40 1.10
N GLY A 152 10.33 7.72 0.92
CA GLY A 152 10.97 8.29 -0.27
C GLY A 152 10.12 8.15 -1.54
N GLN A 153 10.68 8.52 -2.68
CA GLN A 153 10.03 8.41 -3.99
C GLN A 153 10.34 7.06 -4.65
N PRO A 154 9.40 6.49 -5.46
CA PRO A 154 9.72 5.36 -6.32
C PRO A 154 10.94 5.66 -7.20
N GLY A 155 11.86 4.70 -7.28
CA GLY A 155 13.11 4.89 -8.04
C GLY A 155 14.23 5.56 -7.26
N GLN A 156 13.98 6.03 -6.03
CA GLN A 156 15.00 6.61 -5.15
C GLN A 156 15.31 5.66 -3.99
N PRO A 157 16.58 5.57 -3.55
CA PRO A 157 16.95 4.83 -2.35
C PRO A 157 16.28 5.40 -1.09
N LEU A 158 16.01 4.54 -0.11
CA LEU A 158 15.71 4.92 1.27
C LEU A 158 17.00 5.42 1.93
N VAL A 159 17.29 6.73 1.86
CA VAL A 159 18.44 7.39 2.50
C VAL A 159 18.03 8.60 3.32
#